data_AF-A0A538M9C6-F1
#
_entry.id   AF-A0A538M9C6-F1
#
_cell.length_a   1.000
_cell.length_b   1.000
_cell.length_c   1.000
_cell.angle_alpha   90.00
_cell.angle_beta   90.00
_cell.angle_gamma   90.00
#
_symmetry.space_group_name_H-M   'P 1'
#
loop_
_entity.id
_entity.type
_entity.pdbx_description
1 polymer ?
#
loop_
_entity_poly.entity_id
_entity_poly.type
_entity_poly.pdbx_seq_one_letter_code
_entity_poly.pdbx_strand_id
1 'polypeptide(L)'
;MELCVSIDEARQRWDVLKHPFYERWERGELTREELAFYAGEYRHAVVALARAAAAAGDGEHAQEEAEHVALWDDFAAACEAPLDREPVPETSDCVAAWSPADRFRALAVLYAVESAQPAISRTKLAGLVEHYGFDGDDSATDYFRLHAERDLEHARSAREALATAPPARRAELAAVAERALEANWRLLDGVERAA
;
A
#
# COMPACT_ATOMS: atom_id res chain seq x y z
N MET A 1 -10.85 18.13 -15.30
CA MET A 1 -10.82 16.67 -15.08
C MET A 1 -11.42 16.39 -13.71
N GLU A 2 -12.21 15.33 -13.57
CA GLU A 2 -12.68 14.86 -12.25
C GLU A 2 -11.46 14.36 -11.46
N LEU A 3 -11.39 14.62 -10.15
CA LEU A 3 -10.16 14.43 -9.36
C LEU A 3 -9.71 12.96 -9.40
N CYS A 4 -10.64 12.04 -9.20
CA CYS A 4 -10.34 10.61 -9.16
C CYS A 4 -9.84 10.10 -10.53
N VAL A 5 -10.33 10.66 -11.64
CA VAL A 5 -9.83 10.32 -12.98
C VAL A 5 -8.34 10.67 -13.13
N SER A 6 -7.92 11.84 -12.63
CA SER A 6 -6.48 12.20 -12.65
C SER A 6 -5.63 11.27 -11.79
N ILE A 7 -6.18 10.78 -10.67
CA ILE A 7 -5.50 9.81 -9.80
C ILE A 7 -5.41 8.44 -10.49
N ASP A 8 -6.49 8.00 -11.14
CA ASP A 8 -6.52 6.73 -11.89
C ASP A 8 -5.50 6.72 -13.04
N GLU A 9 -5.31 7.85 -13.72
CA GLU A 9 -4.26 8.02 -14.73
C GLU A 9 -2.86 7.98 -14.13
N ALA A 10 -2.64 8.59 -12.96
CA ALA A 10 -1.37 8.53 -12.26
C ALA A 10 -1.04 7.09 -11.81
N ARG A 11 -2.04 6.34 -11.35
CA ARG A 11 -1.90 4.93 -10.96
C ARG A 11 -1.42 4.06 -12.10
N GLN A 12 -1.82 4.35 -13.35
CA GLN A 12 -1.32 3.60 -14.51
C GLN A 12 0.16 3.88 -14.81
N ARG A 13 0.65 5.09 -14.48
CA ARG A 13 2.07 5.48 -14.64
C ARG A 13 2.95 4.87 -13.55
N TRP A 14 2.43 4.83 -12.32
CA TRP A 14 3.11 4.35 -11.12
C TRP A 14 2.54 3.02 -10.64
N ASP A 15 2.26 2.13 -11.59
CA ASP A 15 1.67 0.82 -11.33
C ASP A 15 2.75 -0.13 -10.80
N VAL A 16 2.81 -0.32 -9.48
CA VAL A 16 3.83 -1.16 -8.85
C VAL A 16 3.84 -2.61 -9.38
N LEU A 17 2.73 -3.12 -9.93
CA LEU A 17 2.73 -4.46 -10.54
C LEU A 17 3.60 -4.56 -11.80
N LYS A 18 4.04 -3.43 -12.36
CA LYS A 18 5.02 -3.36 -13.47
C LYS A 18 6.44 -3.07 -12.98
N HIS A 19 6.65 -3.00 -11.67
CA HIS A 19 7.97 -2.80 -11.10
C HIS A 19 8.78 -4.11 -11.22
N PRO A 20 10.10 -4.07 -11.51
CA PRO A 20 10.94 -5.27 -11.58
C PRO A 20 10.81 -6.21 -10.36
N PHE A 21 10.66 -5.64 -9.16
CA PHE A 21 10.33 -6.40 -7.94
C PHE A 21 9.12 -7.33 -8.10
N TYR A 22 8.00 -6.84 -8.67
CA TYR A 22 6.81 -7.68 -8.87
C TYR A 22 6.96 -8.65 -10.05
N GLU A 23 7.72 -8.28 -11.10
CA GLU A 23 8.07 -9.23 -12.17
C GLU A 23 8.87 -10.43 -11.62
N ARG A 24 9.80 -10.19 -10.70
CA ARG A 24 10.53 -11.26 -9.97
C ARG A 24 9.61 -12.00 -9.01
N TRP A 25 8.74 -11.29 -8.29
CA TRP A 25 7.77 -11.87 -7.37
C TRP A 25 6.90 -12.93 -8.06
N GLU A 26 6.29 -12.58 -9.20
CA GLU A 26 5.41 -13.45 -10.01
C GLU A 26 6.15 -14.59 -10.71
N ARG A 27 7.48 -14.57 -10.72
CA ARG A 27 8.32 -15.64 -11.28
C ARG A 27 8.93 -16.54 -10.21
N GLY A 28 8.70 -16.27 -8.93
CA GLY A 28 9.32 -17.00 -7.83
C GLY A 28 10.81 -16.75 -7.69
N GLU A 29 11.30 -15.57 -8.11
CA GLU A 29 12.73 -15.25 -8.20
C GLU A 29 13.25 -14.44 -7.00
N LEU A 30 12.42 -14.26 -5.97
CA LEU A 30 12.84 -13.68 -4.69
C LEU A 30 13.34 -14.79 -3.75
N THR A 31 14.45 -14.53 -3.09
CA THR A 31 14.94 -15.35 -1.97
C THR A 31 14.12 -15.10 -0.71
N ARG A 32 14.29 -15.96 0.30
CA ARG A 32 13.62 -15.77 1.61
C ARG A 32 14.07 -14.49 2.28
N GLU A 33 15.35 -14.17 2.20
CA GLU A 33 15.93 -12.96 2.76
C GLU A 33 15.35 -11.69 2.12
N GLU A 34 15.18 -11.69 0.79
CA GLU A 34 14.57 -10.57 0.06
C GLU A 34 13.09 -10.40 0.42
N LEU A 35 12.34 -11.51 0.54
CA LEU A 35 10.94 -11.49 0.97
C LEU A 35 10.78 -10.96 2.40
N ALA A 36 11.64 -11.41 3.31
CA ALA A 36 11.70 -10.96 4.70
C ALA A 36 12.03 -9.46 4.78
N PHE A 37 13.01 -9.01 3.99
CA PHE A 37 13.38 -7.61 3.94
C PHE A 37 12.23 -6.72 3.43
N TYR A 38 11.60 -7.13 2.33
CA TYR A 38 10.41 -6.47 1.80
C TYR A 38 9.27 -6.39 2.84
N ALA A 39 9.00 -7.49 3.55
CA ALA A 39 7.93 -7.52 4.56
C ALA A 39 8.20 -6.52 5.70
N GLY A 40 9.46 -6.38 6.13
CA GLY A 40 9.89 -5.38 7.10
C GLY A 40 9.74 -3.94 6.59
N GLU A 41 10.27 -3.63 5.40
CA GLU A 41 10.20 -2.28 4.83
C GLU A 41 8.74 -1.85 4.56
N TYR A 42 7.93 -2.72 3.97
CA TYR A 42 6.56 -2.37 3.58
C TYR A 42 5.62 -2.25 4.80
N ARG A 43 5.96 -2.86 5.95
CA ARG A 43 5.25 -2.64 7.21
C ARG A 43 5.17 -1.15 7.57
N HIS A 44 6.24 -0.40 7.32
CA HIS A 44 6.23 1.05 7.57
C HIS A 44 5.17 1.77 6.73
N ALA A 45 4.98 1.36 5.47
CA ALA A 45 3.93 1.89 4.61
C ALA A 45 2.52 1.51 5.09
N VAL A 46 2.31 0.27 5.56
CA VAL A 46 1.03 -0.16 6.16
C VAL A 46 0.68 0.69 7.38
N VAL A 47 1.64 0.93 8.27
CA VAL A 47 1.46 1.83 9.43
C VAL A 47 1.18 3.28 8.98
N ALA A 48 1.82 3.75 7.90
CA ALA A 48 1.56 5.08 7.36
C ALA A 48 0.14 5.21 6.78
N LEU A 49 -0.37 4.17 6.12
CA LEU A 49 -1.74 4.14 5.60
C LEU A 49 -2.76 4.20 6.73
N ALA A 50 -2.55 3.46 7.82
CA ALA A 50 -3.41 3.54 9.02
C ALA A 50 -3.44 4.96 9.63
N ARG A 51 -2.30 5.68 9.61
CA ARG A 51 -2.26 7.09 10.02
C ARG A 51 -3.04 8.00 9.06
N ALA A 52 -3.02 7.71 7.77
CA ALA A 52 -3.81 8.41 6.77
C ALA A 52 -5.32 8.21 7.01
N ALA A 53 -5.74 6.96 7.25
CA ALA A 53 -7.12 6.62 7.59
C ALA A 53 -7.61 7.41 8.82
N ALA A 54 -6.81 7.46 9.88
CA ALA A 54 -7.10 8.29 11.05
C ALA A 54 -7.25 9.78 10.73
N ALA A 55 -6.42 10.33 9.83
CA ALA A 55 -6.49 11.74 9.42
C ALA A 55 -7.67 12.05 8.47
N ALA A 56 -8.17 11.06 7.72
CA ALA A 56 -9.31 11.22 6.82
C ALA A 56 -10.63 11.46 7.55
N GLY A 57 -10.72 11.06 8.83
CA GLY A 57 -11.82 11.37 9.73
C GLY A 57 -13.03 10.44 9.62
N ASP A 58 -12.84 9.25 9.07
CA ASP A 58 -13.75 8.12 9.23
C ASP A 58 -13.23 7.22 10.36
N GLY A 59 -13.98 7.14 11.46
CA GLY A 59 -13.54 6.43 12.67
C GLY A 59 -13.56 4.91 12.53
N GLU A 60 -14.46 4.37 11.71
CA GLU A 60 -14.57 2.93 11.48
C GLU A 60 -13.42 2.47 10.59
N HIS A 61 -13.21 3.16 9.47
CA HIS A 61 -12.09 2.88 8.56
C HIS A 61 -10.73 3.06 9.26
N ALA A 62 -10.58 4.09 10.10
CA ALA A 62 -9.37 4.29 10.88
C ALA A 62 -9.08 3.17 11.88
N GLN A 63 -10.12 2.63 12.53
CA GLN A 63 -9.96 1.48 13.43
C GLN A 63 -9.56 0.23 12.63
N GLU A 64 -10.24 -0.01 11.52
CA GLU A 64 -9.99 -1.15 10.63
C GLU A 64 -8.55 -1.16 10.10
N GLU A 65 -8.06 -0.05 9.54
CA GLU A 65 -6.68 0.03 9.06
C GLU A 65 -5.63 -0.11 10.19
N ALA A 66 -5.99 0.28 11.42
CA ALA A 66 -5.12 0.03 12.57
C ALA A 66 -5.04 -1.46 12.94
N GLU A 67 -6.14 -2.20 12.78
CA GLU A 67 -6.19 -3.65 12.98
C GLU A 67 -5.45 -4.40 11.85
N HIS A 68 -5.46 -3.88 10.61
CA HIS A 68 -4.71 -4.45 9.48
C HIS A 68 -3.19 -4.47 9.69
N VAL A 69 -2.65 -3.59 10.55
CA VAL A 69 -1.23 -3.64 10.93
C VAL A 69 -0.90 -4.99 11.59
N ALA A 70 -1.80 -5.54 12.41
CA ALA A 70 -1.58 -6.84 13.04
C ALA A 70 -1.59 -7.99 12.00
N LEU A 71 -2.46 -7.93 11.00
CA LEU A 71 -2.47 -8.90 9.89
C LEU A 71 -1.17 -8.86 9.08
N TRP A 72 -0.60 -7.66 8.88
CA TRP A 72 0.73 -7.54 8.27
C TRP A 72 1.84 -8.08 9.17
N ASP A 73 1.73 -7.90 10.49
CA ASP A 73 2.69 -8.43 11.46
C ASP A 73 2.73 -9.97 11.42
N ASP A 74 1.59 -10.62 11.23
CA ASP A 74 1.52 -12.08 11.04
C ASP A 74 2.23 -12.52 9.75
N PHE A 75 2.03 -11.80 8.63
CA PHE A 75 2.76 -12.05 7.39
C PHE A 75 4.28 -11.86 7.57
N ALA A 76 4.68 -10.76 8.21
CA ALA A 76 6.08 -10.46 8.45
C ALA A 76 6.74 -11.50 9.36
N ALA A 77 6.04 -11.98 10.38
CA ALA A 77 6.50 -13.05 11.25
C ALA A 77 6.70 -14.37 10.49
N ALA A 78 5.79 -14.73 9.59
CA ALA A 78 5.91 -15.90 8.73
C ALA A 78 7.09 -15.81 7.74
N CYS A 79 7.49 -14.59 7.37
CA CYS A 79 8.70 -14.33 6.58
C CYS A 79 9.98 -14.26 7.44
N GLU A 80 9.89 -14.38 8.77
CA GLU A 80 11.00 -14.14 9.70
C GLU A 80 11.62 -12.74 9.54
N ALA A 81 10.78 -11.75 9.21
CA ALA A 81 11.20 -10.39 8.93
C ALA A 81 11.59 -9.62 10.21
N PRO A 82 12.79 -9.00 10.27
CA PRO A 82 13.15 -8.11 11.37
C PRO A 82 12.40 -6.78 11.27
N LEU A 83 11.59 -6.47 12.29
CA LEU A 83 10.72 -5.29 12.32
C LEU A 83 11.32 -4.08 13.08
N ASP A 84 12.51 -4.26 13.67
CA ASP A 84 13.24 -3.24 14.44
C ASP A 84 14.30 -2.51 13.61
N ARG A 85 14.40 -2.81 12.31
CA ARG A 85 15.32 -2.13 11.40
C ARG A 85 14.88 -0.70 11.15
N GLU A 86 15.87 0.18 11.00
CA GLU A 86 15.62 1.53 10.51
C GLU A 86 15.25 1.45 9.01
N PRO A 87 14.15 2.09 8.57
CA PRO A 87 13.71 2.03 7.18
C PRO A 87 14.76 2.64 6.25
N VAL A 88 14.87 2.12 5.03
CA VAL A 88 15.72 2.74 4.00
C VAL A 88 15.17 4.13 3.62
N PRO A 89 15.98 5.01 3.01
CA PRO A 89 15.55 6.37 2.67
C PRO A 89 14.26 6.41 1.86
N GLU A 90 14.10 5.53 0.87
CA GLU A 90 12.89 5.47 0.05
C GLU A 90 11.65 5.05 0.83
N THR A 91 11.79 4.11 1.78
CA THR A 91 10.71 3.72 2.69
C THR A 91 10.32 4.90 3.59
N SER A 92 11.31 5.65 4.09
CA SER A 92 11.06 6.86 4.88
C SER A 92 10.30 7.93 4.09
N ASP A 93 10.67 8.14 2.83
CA ASP A 93 9.99 9.06 1.92
C ASP A 93 8.55 8.60 1.62
N CYS A 94 8.34 7.30 1.43
CA CYS A 94 7.02 6.69 1.25
C CYS A 94 6.12 6.92 2.48
N VAL A 95 6.63 6.66 3.68
CA VAL A 95 5.92 6.94 4.94
C VAL A 95 5.49 8.40 5.02
N ALA A 96 6.39 9.34 4.70
CA ALA A 96 6.09 10.76 4.73
C ALA A 96 5.02 11.16 3.70
N ALA A 97 5.05 10.55 2.51
CA ALA A 97 4.05 10.79 1.47
C ALA A 97 2.68 10.19 1.82
N TRP A 98 2.67 9.07 2.54
CA TRP A 98 1.44 8.32 2.87
C TRP A 98 0.73 8.82 4.13
N SER A 99 1.39 9.54 5.04
CA SER A 99 0.78 9.98 6.30
C SER A 99 0.56 11.51 6.41
N PRO A 100 -0.17 12.16 5.48
CA PRO A 100 -0.49 13.58 5.62
C PRO A 100 -1.50 13.81 6.76
N ALA A 101 -1.36 14.92 7.48
CA ALA A 101 -2.28 15.27 8.58
C ALA A 101 -3.58 15.99 8.13
N ASP A 102 -3.64 16.49 6.89
CA ASP A 102 -4.84 17.14 6.35
C ASP A 102 -5.81 16.10 5.78
N ARG A 103 -7.08 16.20 6.18
CA ARG A 103 -8.15 15.28 5.79
C ARG A 103 -8.22 15.01 4.28
N PHE A 104 -8.24 16.05 3.45
CA PHE A 104 -8.40 15.85 2.01
C PHE A 104 -7.14 15.28 1.35
N ARG A 105 -5.96 15.63 1.84
CA ARG A 105 -4.71 14.99 1.44
C ARG A 105 -4.70 13.51 1.81
N ALA A 106 -5.14 13.18 3.02
CA ALA A 106 -5.24 11.79 3.48
C ALA A 106 -6.22 10.98 2.62
N LEU A 107 -7.42 11.52 2.34
CA LEU A 107 -8.37 10.90 1.42
C LEU A 107 -7.80 10.69 0.02
N ALA A 108 -6.98 11.62 -0.49
CA ALA A 108 -6.33 11.47 -1.78
C ALA A 108 -5.29 10.35 -1.79
N VAL A 109 -4.53 10.18 -0.70
CA VAL A 109 -3.62 9.04 -0.51
C VAL A 109 -4.39 7.73 -0.43
N LEU A 110 -5.41 7.65 0.43
CA LEU A 110 -6.24 6.46 0.62
C LEU A 110 -6.83 6.00 -0.71
N TYR A 111 -7.51 6.88 -1.45
CA TYR A 111 -8.05 6.54 -2.76
C TYR A 111 -6.97 6.02 -3.73
N ALA A 112 -5.81 6.66 -3.77
CA ALA A 112 -4.73 6.24 -4.67
C ALA A 112 -4.20 4.83 -4.33
N VAL A 113 -3.98 4.55 -3.04
CA VAL A 113 -3.42 3.28 -2.56
C VAL A 113 -4.48 2.16 -2.61
N GLU A 114 -5.63 2.37 -1.98
CA GLU A 114 -6.69 1.37 -1.83
C GLU A 114 -7.34 1.01 -3.17
N SER A 115 -7.42 1.93 -4.14
CA SER A 115 -7.90 1.56 -5.47
C SER A 115 -6.96 0.58 -6.19
N ALA A 116 -5.66 0.55 -5.84
CA ALA A 116 -4.67 -0.36 -6.40
C ALA A 116 -4.55 -1.69 -5.64
N GLN A 117 -4.78 -1.68 -4.32
CA GLN A 117 -4.58 -2.83 -3.43
C GLN A 117 -5.30 -4.11 -3.87
N PRO A 118 -6.56 -4.11 -4.39
CA PRO A 118 -7.22 -5.35 -4.76
C PRO A 118 -6.49 -6.16 -5.82
N ALA A 119 -5.84 -5.51 -6.78
CA ALA A 119 -5.03 -6.20 -7.78
C ALA A 119 -3.68 -6.64 -7.16
N ILE A 120 -3.05 -5.75 -6.42
CA ILE A 120 -1.76 -6.00 -5.75
C ILE A 120 -1.84 -7.18 -4.79
N SER A 121 -2.85 -7.22 -3.93
CA SER A 121 -3.05 -8.26 -2.93
C SER A 121 -3.37 -9.62 -3.56
N ARG A 122 -4.11 -9.65 -4.67
CA ARG A 122 -4.30 -10.88 -5.45
C ARG A 122 -2.98 -11.41 -6.03
N THR A 123 -2.17 -10.54 -6.63
CA THR A 123 -0.84 -10.92 -7.15
C THR A 123 0.09 -11.40 -6.04
N LYS A 124 0.11 -10.70 -4.90
CA LYS A 124 0.89 -11.11 -3.73
C LYS A 124 0.48 -12.49 -3.24
N LEU A 125 -0.81 -12.69 -3.00
CA LEU A 125 -1.36 -13.96 -2.52
C LEU A 125 -1.02 -15.12 -3.48
N ALA A 126 -1.23 -14.93 -4.77
CA ALA A 126 -0.90 -15.94 -5.78
C ALA A 126 0.58 -16.33 -5.72
N GLY A 127 1.49 -15.35 -5.73
CA GLY A 127 2.93 -15.63 -5.63
C GLY A 127 3.34 -16.30 -4.32
N LEU A 128 2.77 -15.89 -3.18
CA LEU A 128 3.05 -16.51 -1.87
C LEU A 128 2.73 -18.01 -1.88
N VAL A 129 1.56 -18.37 -2.42
CA VAL A 129 1.10 -19.76 -2.49
C VAL A 129 1.86 -20.55 -3.54
N GLU A 130 2.04 -19.99 -4.75
CA GLU A 130 2.61 -20.71 -5.88
C GLU A 130 4.13 -20.86 -5.80
N HIS A 131 4.84 -19.89 -5.19
CA HIS A 131 6.30 -19.81 -5.27
C HIS A 131 7.02 -19.80 -3.93
N TYR A 132 6.41 -19.22 -2.88
CA TYR A 132 7.10 -18.98 -1.61
C TYR A 132 6.67 -19.94 -0.49
N GLY A 133 5.78 -20.89 -0.79
CA GLY A 133 5.45 -22.01 0.10
C GLY A 133 4.47 -21.65 1.23
N PHE A 134 3.66 -20.60 1.05
CA PHE A 134 2.58 -20.26 1.96
C PHE A 134 1.33 -21.11 1.66
N ASP A 135 0.54 -21.38 2.69
CA ASP A 135 -0.82 -21.89 2.52
C ASP A 135 -1.78 -20.71 2.35
N GLY A 136 -2.63 -20.77 1.33
CA GLY A 136 -3.56 -19.69 0.97
C GLY A 136 -4.65 -19.44 2.01
N ASP A 137 -4.90 -20.39 2.92
CA ASP A 137 -5.89 -20.27 4.00
C ASP A 137 -5.25 -20.03 5.38
N ASP A 138 -3.91 -19.87 5.45
CA ASP A 138 -3.22 -19.54 6.70
C ASP A 138 -3.36 -18.05 7.06
N SER A 139 -3.29 -17.77 8.36
CA SER A 139 -3.21 -16.45 8.99
C SER A 139 -2.17 -15.53 8.36
N ALA A 140 -1.00 -16.06 7.97
CA ALA A 140 0.06 -15.30 7.30
C ALA A 140 -0.38 -14.71 5.93
N THR A 141 -1.51 -15.14 5.38
CA THR A 141 -2.07 -14.62 4.13
C THR A 141 -3.37 -13.82 4.31
N ASP A 142 -3.88 -13.70 5.54
CA ASP A 142 -5.15 -13.01 5.84
C ASP A 142 -5.15 -11.56 5.33
N TYR A 143 -4.04 -10.83 5.50
CA TYR A 143 -3.88 -9.47 4.99
C TYR A 143 -4.21 -9.39 3.49
N PHE A 144 -3.64 -10.29 2.69
CA PHE A 144 -3.81 -10.25 1.24
C PHE A 144 -5.21 -10.71 0.81
N ARG A 145 -5.78 -11.72 1.46
CA ARG A 145 -7.16 -12.15 1.19
C ARG A 145 -8.16 -11.04 1.51
N LEU A 146 -7.98 -10.36 2.64
CA LEU A 146 -8.83 -9.23 3.03
C LEU A 146 -8.72 -8.08 2.02
N HIS A 147 -7.51 -7.58 1.75
CA HIS A 147 -7.30 -6.44 0.87
C HIS A 147 -7.58 -6.74 -0.62
N ALA A 148 -7.65 -8.01 -1.04
CA ALA A 148 -8.11 -8.41 -2.38
C ALA A 148 -9.58 -8.03 -2.66
N GLU A 149 -10.38 -7.83 -1.60
CA GLU A 149 -11.81 -7.52 -1.69
C GLU A 149 -12.16 -6.22 -0.97
N ARG A 150 -11.68 -6.04 0.26
CA ARG A 150 -12.12 -4.98 1.17
C ARG A 150 -11.87 -3.58 0.61
N ASP A 151 -10.71 -3.39 -0.01
CA ASP A 151 -10.30 -2.09 -0.53
C ASP A 151 -11.12 -1.61 -1.75
N LEU A 152 -11.95 -2.48 -2.34
CA LEU A 152 -12.96 -2.04 -3.32
C LEU A 152 -14.00 -1.12 -2.68
N GLU A 153 -14.38 -1.38 -1.42
CA GLU A 153 -15.31 -0.54 -0.68
C GLU A 153 -14.59 0.69 -0.14
N HIS A 154 -13.40 0.55 0.44
CA HIS A 154 -12.61 1.69 0.92
C HIS A 154 -12.34 2.71 -0.19
N ALA A 155 -11.91 2.25 -1.37
CA ALA A 155 -11.72 3.12 -2.52
C ALA A 155 -13.01 3.81 -2.97
N ARG A 156 -14.18 3.15 -2.88
CA ARG A 156 -15.47 3.78 -3.19
C ARG A 156 -15.80 4.88 -2.17
N SER A 157 -15.68 4.59 -0.88
CA SER A 157 -15.91 5.55 0.20
C SER A 157 -14.97 6.76 0.11
N ALA A 158 -13.68 6.53 -0.14
CA ALA A 158 -12.70 7.59 -0.35
C ALA A 158 -13.04 8.45 -1.57
N ARG A 159 -13.48 7.84 -2.67
CA ARG A 159 -13.96 8.56 -3.87
C ARG A 159 -15.16 9.45 -3.58
N GLU A 160 -16.16 8.93 -2.87
CA GLU A 160 -17.35 9.70 -2.49
C GLU A 160 -16.99 10.87 -1.58
N ALA A 161 -16.11 10.65 -0.61
CA ALA A 161 -15.61 11.72 0.26
C ALA A 161 -14.81 12.78 -0.53
N LEU A 162 -13.96 12.37 -1.48
CA LEU A 162 -13.20 13.27 -2.34
C LEU A 162 -14.07 14.09 -3.29
N ALA A 163 -15.28 13.62 -3.64
CA ALA A 163 -16.22 14.41 -4.44
C ALA A 163 -16.63 15.73 -3.75
N THR A 164 -16.55 15.77 -2.42
CA THR A 164 -16.80 16.97 -1.60
C THR A 164 -15.62 17.93 -1.51
N ALA A 165 -14.45 17.56 -2.06
CA ALA A 165 -13.24 18.39 -1.99
C ALA A 165 -13.44 19.73 -2.73
N PRO A 166 -12.96 20.85 -2.15
CA PRO A 166 -13.06 22.16 -2.78
C PRO A 166 -12.44 22.15 -4.19
N PRO A 167 -13.12 22.68 -5.23
CA PRO A 167 -12.60 22.67 -6.60
C PRO A 167 -11.19 23.25 -6.73
N ALA A 168 -10.88 24.30 -5.96
CA ALA A 168 -9.56 24.95 -5.95
C ALA A 168 -8.42 24.05 -5.43
N ARG A 169 -8.73 22.99 -4.67
CA ARG A 169 -7.73 22.05 -4.13
C ARG A 169 -7.47 20.85 -5.03
N ARG A 170 -8.30 20.59 -6.05
CA ARG A 170 -8.23 19.33 -6.82
C ARG A 170 -6.86 19.09 -7.47
N ALA A 171 -6.22 20.12 -8.02
CA ALA A 171 -4.88 19.98 -8.60
C ALA A 171 -3.82 19.61 -7.55
N GLU A 172 -3.91 20.20 -6.36
CA GLU A 172 -3.04 19.88 -5.23
C GLU A 172 -3.25 18.44 -4.75
N LEU A 173 -4.51 18.00 -4.61
CA LEU A 173 -4.85 16.65 -4.17
C LEU A 173 -4.42 15.58 -5.18
N ALA A 174 -4.59 15.83 -6.48
CA ALA A 174 -4.06 14.95 -7.52
C ALA A 174 -2.54 14.80 -7.42
N ALA A 175 -1.81 15.90 -7.18
CA ALA A 175 -0.35 15.85 -6.99
C ALA A 175 0.07 15.14 -5.70
N VAL A 176 -0.74 15.19 -4.64
CA VAL A 176 -0.51 14.44 -3.39
C VAL A 176 -0.67 12.94 -3.65
N ALA A 177 -1.76 12.54 -4.30
CA ALA A 177 -2.01 11.15 -4.67
C ALA A 177 -0.92 10.59 -5.60
N GLU A 178 -0.52 11.34 -6.63
CA GLU A 178 0.56 10.90 -7.53
C GLU A 178 1.89 10.74 -6.79
N ARG A 179 2.24 11.65 -5.87
CA ARG A 179 3.45 11.48 -5.04
C ARG A 179 3.38 10.25 -4.14
N ALA A 180 2.22 9.88 -3.61
CA ALA A 180 2.06 8.67 -2.81
C ALA A 180 2.30 7.40 -3.65
N LEU A 181 1.82 7.38 -4.90
CA LEU A 181 2.06 6.28 -5.83
C LEU A 181 3.53 6.20 -6.27
N GLU A 182 4.13 7.33 -6.64
CA GLU A 182 5.55 7.41 -6.98
C GLU A 182 6.44 6.98 -5.80
N ALA A 183 6.12 7.39 -4.57
CA ALA A 183 6.89 7.00 -3.41
C ALA A 183 6.77 5.50 -3.10
N ASN A 184 5.62 4.87 -3.38
CA ASN A 184 5.48 3.41 -3.29
C ASN A 184 6.34 2.69 -4.33
N TRP A 185 6.39 3.20 -5.56
CA TRP A 185 7.32 2.69 -6.58
C TRP A 185 8.77 2.77 -6.09
N ARG A 186 9.18 3.94 -5.56
CA ARG A 186 10.55 4.13 -5.06
C ARG A 186 10.87 3.30 -3.83
N LEU A 187 9.89 3.03 -2.97
CA LEU A 187 10.07 2.06 -1.87
C LEU A 187 10.56 0.73 -2.44
N LEU A 188 9.98 0.26 -3.54
CA LEU A 188 10.41 -0.98 -4.21
C LEU A 188 11.80 -0.84 -4.87
N ASP A 189 12.16 0.33 -5.40
CA ASP A 189 13.54 0.61 -5.83
C ASP A 189 14.52 0.48 -4.64
N GLY A 190 14.11 0.94 -3.46
CA GLY A 190 14.88 0.81 -2.22
C GLY A 190 15.03 -0.64 -1.78
N VAL A 191 13.95 -1.42 -1.86
CA VAL A 191 13.93 -2.85 -1.58
C VAL A 191 14.89 -3.59 -2.51
N GLU A 192 14.75 -3.45 -3.83
CA GLU A 192 15.58 -4.16 -4.83
C GLU A 192 17.07 -3.86 -4.74
N ARG A 193 17.48 -2.68 -4.24
CA ARG A 193 18.91 -2.36 -4.11
C ARG A 193 19.56 -2.89 -2.84
N ALA A 194 18.78 -3.10 -1.79
CA ALA A 194 19.28 -3.48 -0.48
C ALA A 194 19.13 -4.99 -0.21
N ALA A 195 18.38 -5.67 -1.06
CA ALA A 195 18.19 -7.11 -1.08
C ALA A 195 19.22 -7.78 -2.03
#